data_AF-A0A5P1UYP8-F1
#
_entry.id   AF-A0A5P1UYP8-F1
#
_cell.length_a   1.000
_cell.length_b   1.000
_cell.length_c   1.000
_cell.angle_alpha   90.00
_cell.angle_beta   90.00
_cell.angle_gamma   90.00
#
_symmetry.space_group_name_H-M   'P 1'
#
loop_
_entity.id
_entity.type
_entity.pdbx_description
1 polymer ?
#
loop_
_entity_poly.entity_id
_entity_poly.type
_entity_poly.pdbx_seq_one_letter_code
_entity_poly.pdbx_strand_id
1 'polypeptide(L)'
;MYGCSELTYELVKGGLVKDFVDGRLDVCNERVIEGWLFDLNALKGEEISFLIRINGIDVYNGICNLERKDIKALFGVNFNVGFRVFWKDLKLPKSILDLPDGENLEIQIIHARTGYIISHKTVAKKLIMDKPYVPVKISKLAIEVDIVEKVVIDQLYLDLLKGSKLVVGGVVVLKPEVKEEYRLLLEDAEGIKEVQWGLPSPGYANMYPDNPHAKNARFKVEGVVATEEKPIRLYLKNKNGDKILIL
;
A
#
# COMPACT_ATOMS: atom_id res chain seq x y z
N MET A 1 -27.00 26.37 -1.75
CA MET A 1 -25.63 25.86 -1.47
C MET A 1 -24.68 26.87 -2.08
N TYR A 2 -23.93 27.61 -1.27
CA TYR A 2 -22.95 28.56 -1.81
C TYR A 2 -21.79 27.74 -2.39
N GLY A 3 -21.57 27.82 -3.70
CA GLY A 3 -20.38 27.19 -4.32
C GLY A 3 -19.11 27.93 -3.91
N CYS A 4 -17.94 27.33 -4.17
CA CYS A 4 -16.62 27.92 -3.98
C CYS A 4 -16.40 29.11 -4.94
N SER A 5 -16.99 30.26 -4.64
CA SER A 5 -16.82 31.51 -5.36
C SER A 5 -16.19 32.55 -4.46
N GLU A 6 -15.45 33.49 -5.03
CA GLU A 6 -14.86 34.62 -4.31
C GLU A 6 -15.92 35.38 -3.49
N LEU A 7 -17.12 35.55 -4.06
CA LEU A 7 -18.26 36.15 -3.38
C LEU A 7 -18.66 35.37 -2.12
N THR A 8 -18.71 34.04 -2.18
CA THR A 8 -19.03 33.20 -1.01
C THR A 8 -18.04 33.45 0.12
N TYR A 9 -16.75 33.54 -0.19
CA TYR A 9 -15.72 33.79 0.83
C TYR A 9 -15.84 35.18 1.45
N GLU A 10 -16.10 36.21 0.65
CA GLU A 10 -16.33 37.56 1.16
C GLU A 10 -17.59 37.64 2.03
N LEU A 11 -18.66 36.92 1.69
CA LEU A 11 -19.87 36.83 2.51
C LEU A 11 -19.63 36.09 3.84
N VAL A 12 -18.79 35.05 3.84
CA VAL A 12 -18.35 34.35 5.07
C VAL A 12 -17.51 35.29 5.94
N LYS A 13 -16.50 35.96 5.38
CA LYS A 13 -15.67 36.94 6.11
C LYS A 13 -16.49 38.10 6.67
N GLY A 14 -17.48 38.57 5.92
CA GLY A 14 -18.40 39.64 6.33
C GLY A 14 -19.44 39.20 7.37
N GLY A 15 -19.46 37.93 7.79
CA GLY A 15 -20.39 37.41 8.79
C GLY A 15 -21.85 37.29 8.30
N LEU A 16 -22.06 37.34 6.98
CA LEU A 16 -23.38 37.24 6.36
C LEU A 16 -23.81 35.78 6.15
N VAL A 17 -22.84 34.87 6.01
CA VAL A 17 -23.07 33.42 6.03
C VAL A 17 -22.78 32.91 7.44
N LYS A 18 -23.73 32.17 8.03
CA LYS A 18 -23.64 31.66 9.40
C LYS A 18 -23.45 30.14 9.49
N ASP A 19 -23.55 29.44 8.37
CA ASP A 19 -23.27 28.02 8.26
C ASP A 19 -22.63 27.75 6.90
N PHE A 20 -21.41 27.23 6.92
CA PHE A 20 -20.62 26.97 5.72
C PHE A 20 -19.61 25.87 6.02
N VAL A 21 -19.57 24.88 5.14
CA VAL A 21 -18.59 23.81 5.15
C VAL A 21 -18.00 23.72 3.74
N ASP A 22 -16.69 23.58 3.67
CA ASP A 22 -15.96 23.44 2.42
C ASP A 22 -14.72 22.57 2.62
N GLY A 23 -14.04 22.22 1.54
CA GLY A 23 -12.80 21.49 1.60
C GLY A 23 -12.43 20.88 0.27
N ARG A 24 -11.29 20.21 0.27
CA ARG A 24 -10.73 19.62 -0.93
C ARG A 24 -9.86 18.43 -0.59
N LEU A 25 -9.94 17.42 -1.44
CA LEU A 25 -8.91 16.40 -1.56
C LEU A 25 -7.81 16.90 -2.50
N ASP A 26 -6.67 17.29 -1.95
CA ASP A 26 -5.55 17.82 -2.73
C ASP A 26 -4.66 16.70 -3.28
N VAL A 27 -4.34 15.71 -2.43
CA VAL A 27 -3.44 14.60 -2.78
C VAL A 27 -4.15 13.28 -2.54
N CYS A 28 -4.04 12.39 -3.52
CA CYS A 28 -4.39 11.00 -3.36
C CYS A 28 -3.48 10.20 -4.28
N ASN A 29 -2.49 9.54 -3.70
CA ASN A 29 -1.44 8.80 -4.40
C ASN A 29 -1.16 7.47 -3.68
N GLU A 30 -0.07 6.79 -4.01
CA GLU A 30 0.30 5.48 -3.48
C GLU A 30 0.59 5.47 -1.96
N ARG A 31 0.83 6.62 -1.33
CA ARG A 31 1.21 6.72 0.08
C ARG A 31 0.09 7.27 0.96
N VAL A 32 -0.61 8.29 0.49
CA VAL A 32 -1.43 9.17 1.32
C VAL A 32 -2.68 9.67 0.62
N ILE A 33 -3.67 10.00 1.44
CA ILE A 33 -4.86 10.79 1.14
C ILE A 33 -4.75 12.07 1.97
N GLU A 34 -4.65 13.23 1.31
CA GLU A 34 -4.45 14.52 1.97
C GLU A 34 -5.38 15.59 1.40
N GLY A 35 -5.68 16.56 2.25
CA GLY A 35 -6.55 17.66 1.88
C GLY A 35 -6.79 18.59 3.05
N TRP A 36 -7.89 19.32 2.96
CA TRP A 36 -8.38 20.19 4.02
C TRP A 36 -9.90 20.19 4.08
N LEU A 37 -10.45 20.44 5.26
CA LEU A 37 -11.85 20.72 5.50
C LEU A 37 -11.95 21.98 6.35
N PHE A 38 -12.91 22.81 6.00
CA PHE A 38 -13.30 24.00 6.73
C PHE A 38 -14.74 23.87 7.19
N ASP A 39 -15.00 24.19 8.45
CA ASP A 39 -16.35 24.33 8.99
C ASP A 39 -16.40 25.64 9.77
N LEU A 40 -17.25 26.56 9.31
CA LEU A 40 -17.45 27.85 9.96
C LEU A 40 -17.96 27.68 11.39
N ASN A 41 -18.73 26.63 11.67
CA ASN A 41 -19.27 26.37 12.99
C ASN A 41 -18.25 25.72 13.95
N ALA A 42 -17.11 25.23 13.46
CA ALA A 42 -16.02 24.72 14.29
C ALA A 42 -15.29 25.82 15.09
N LEU A 43 -15.59 27.09 14.82
CA LEU A 43 -15.04 28.28 15.51
C LEU A 43 -15.17 28.29 17.04
N LYS A 44 -15.94 27.36 17.64
CA LYS A 44 -16.10 27.20 19.08
C LYS A 44 -15.09 26.23 19.73
N GLY A 45 -13.92 26.06 19.11
CA GLY A 45 -12.84 25.21 19.64
C GLY A 45 -13.04 23.72 19.38
N GLU A 46 -13.89 23.37 18.42
CA GLU A 46 -14.16 21.98 18.05
C GLU A 46 -13.20 21.53 16.94
N GLU A 47 -12.70 20.31 17.05
CA GLU A 47 -11.90 19.69 16.00
C GLU A 47 -12.79 19.35 14.79
N ILE A 48 -12.36 19.70 13.59
CA ILE A 48 -13.08 19.34 12.37
C ILE A 48 -12.83 17.85 12.09
N SER A 49 -13.86 17.04 12.25
CA SER A 49 -13.82 15.61 11.98
C SER A 49 -14.31 15.27 10.57
N PHE A 50 -13.75 14.21 10.00
CA PHE A 50 -14.07 13.74 8.65
C PHE A 50 -14.07 12.22 8.57
N LEU A 51 -14.82 11.70 7.61
CA LEU A 51 -14.82 10.31 7.23
C LEU A 51 -14.17 10.15 5.85
N ILE A 52 -13.43 9.07 5.67
CA ILE A 52 -13.04 8.60 4.34
C ILE A 52 -13.94 7.42 4.01
N ARG A 53 -14.68 7.57 2.92
CA ARG A 53 -15.54 6.53 2.36
C ARG A 53 -14.95 6.03 1.05
N ILE A 54 -14.84 4.73 0.89
CA ILE A 54 -14.37 4.08 -0.33
C ILE A 54 -15.44 3.14 -0.85
N ASN A 55 -15.86 3.31 -2.10
CA ASN A 55 -16.91 2.52 -2.75
C ASN A 55 -18.18 2.38 -1.87
N GLY A 56 -18.59 3.48 -1.23
CA GLY A 56 -19.75 3.51 -0.36
C GLY A 56 -19.52 3.05 1.10
N ILE A 57 -18.31 2.58 1.45
CA ILE A 57 -18.01 2.06 2.79
C ILE A 57 -17.12 3.03 3.57
N ASP A 58 -17.52 3.40 4.79
CA ASP A 58 -16.70 4.22 5.69
C ASP A 58 -15.52 3.38 6.23
N VAL A 59 -14.30 3.77 5.84
CA VAL A 59 -13.07 3.02 6.16
C VAL A 59 -12.16 3.75 7.16
N TYR A 60 -12.47 5.01 7.47
CA TYR A 60 -11.68 5.82 8.40
C TYR A 60 -12.51 6.97 8.98
N ASN A 61 -12.18 7.33 10.22
CA ASN A 61 -12.67 8.51 10.91
C ASN A 61 -11.46 9.23 11.50
N GLY A 62 -11.31 10.52 11.20
CA GLY A 62 -10.18 11.32 11.65
C GLY A 62 -10.54 12.77 11.91
N ILE A 63 -9.53 13.53 12.31
CA ILE A 63 -9.62 14.96 12.63
C ILE A 63 -8.62 15.76 11.79
N CYS A 64 -8.98 17.00 11.48
CA CYS A 64 -8.07 17.94 10.82
C CYS A 64 -7.06 18.47 11.83
N ASN A 65 -5.86 17.89 11.84
CA ASN A 65 -4.79 18.21 12.78
C ASN A 65 -3.59 18.93 12.13
N LEU A 66 -3.63 19.19 10.83
CA LEU A 66 -2.56 19.87 10.12
C LEU A 66 -2.86 21.35 9.90
N GLU A 67 -1.82 22.17 9.99
CA GLU A 67 -1.91 23.59 9.66
C GLU A 67 -1.92 23.80 8.14
N ARG A 68 -2.83 24.66 7.68
CA ARG A 68 -2.88 25.20 6.31
C ARG A 68 -2.96 26.71 6.35
N LYS A 69 -1.80 27.36 6.22
CA LYS A 69 -1.65 28.82 6.35
C LYS A 69 -2.45 29.58 5.29
N ASP A 70 -2.50 29.04 4.08
CA ASP A 70 -3.29 29.55 2.96
C ASP A 70 -4.79 29.58 3.28
N ILE A 71 -5.32 28.48 3.82
CA ILE A 71 -6.75 28.37 4.18
C ILE A 71 -7.07 29.21 5.43
N LYS A 72 -6.20 29.21 6.44
CA LYS A 72 -6.33 30.08 7.61
C LYS A 72 -6.41 31.55 7.22
N ALA A 73 -5.54 32.00 6.31
CA ALA A 73 -5.57 33.37 5.80
C ALA A 73 -6.84 33.66 4.98
N LEU A 74 -7.31 32.69 4.19
CA LEU A 74 -8.52 32.81 3.38
C LEU A 74 -9.78 33.03 4.23
N PHE A 75 -9.90 32.30 5.34
CA PHE A 75 -11.10 32.35 6.19
C PHE A 75 -10.93 33.15 7.49
N GLY A 76 -9.72 33.66 7.77
CA GLY A 76 -9.43 34.39 9.00
C GLY A 76 -9.49 33.54 10.27
N VAL A 77 -9.16 32.25 10.18
CA VAL A 77 -9.25 31.30 11.31
C VAL A 77 -7.90 30.85 11.84
N ASN A 78 -7.85 30.41 13.10
CA ASN A 78 -6.61 30.01 13.78
C ASN A 78 -6.48 28.51 14.06
N PHE A 79 -7.52 27.71 13.82
CA PHE A 79 -7.53 26.26 14.05
C PHE A 79 -7.02 25.45 12.84
N ASN A 80 -6.67 24.19 13.07
CA ASN A 80 -6.17 23.29 12.04
C ASN A 80 -7.31 22.80 11.13
N VAL A 81 -7.03 22.78 9.84
CA VAL A 81 -8.01 22.47 8.78
C VAL A 81 -7.49 21.44 7.79
N GLY A 82 -6.19 21.12 7.84
CA GLY A 82 -5.59 20.11 6.98
C GLY A 82 -5.66 18.71 7.60
N PHE A 83 -5.65 17.69 6.75
CA PHE A 83 -5.52 16.29 7.15
C PHE A 83 -4.55 15.54 6.24
N ARG A 84 -3.98 14.47 6.79
CA ARG A 84 -3.15 13.49 6.09
C ARG A 84 -3.43 12.11 6.65
N VAL A 85 -3.84 11.19 5.80
CA VAL A 85 -4.11 9.80 6.17
C VAL A 85 -3.28 8.88 5.29
N PHE A 86 -2.53 7.97 5.89
CA PHE A 86 -1.81 6.95 5.12
C PHE A 86 -2.73 5.79 4.81
N TRP A 87 -2.55 5.16 3.65
CA TRP A 87 -3.35 3.98 3.26
C TRP A 87 -3.31 2.85 4.29
N LYS A 88 -2.16 2.67 4.96
CA LYS A 88 -1.97 1.67 6.02
C LYS A 88 -2.83 1.89 7.27
N ASP A 89 -3.33 3.12 7.48
CA ASP A 89 -4.14 3.48 8.64
C ASP A 89 -5.65 3.30 8.38
N LEU A 90 -6.03 3.00 7.13
CA LEU A 90 -7.41 2.74 6.74
C LEU A 90 -7.82 1.31 7.12
N LYS A 91 -9.06 1.17 7.60
CA LYS A 91 -9.67 -0.15 7.89
C LYS A 91 -10.41 -0.64 6.65
N LEU A 92 -9.68 -1.19 5.68
CA LEU A 92 -10.29 -1.67 4.44
C LEU A 92 -11.00 -3.03 4.65
N PRO A 93 -12.29 -3.15 4.31
CA PRO A 93 -12.99 -4.44 4.31
C PRO A 93 -12.51 -5.35 3.17
N LYS A 94 -12.71 -6.66 3.34
CA LYS A 94 -12.42 -7.67 2.31
C LYS A 94 -13.04 -7.33 0.95
N SER A 95 -14.25 -6.78 0.93
CA SER A 95 -14.93 -6.35 -0.30
C SER A 95 -14.15 -5.35 -1.15
N ILE A 96 -13.24 -4.56 -0.56
CA ILE A 96 -12.33 -3.65 -1.28
C ILE A 96 -11.00 -4.35 -1.57
N LEU A 97 -10.47 -5.09 -0.59
CA LEU A 97 -9.20 -5.82 -0.71
C LEU A 97 -9.21 -6.90 -1.80
N ASP A 98 -10.37 -7.51 -2.05
CA ASP A 98 -10.53 -8.61 -3.01
C ASP A 98 -10.86 -8.13 -4.44
N LEU A 99 -11.07 -6.81 -4.64
CA LEU A 99 -11.27 -6.25 -5.99
C LEU A 99 -10.06 -6.53 -6.90
N PRO A 100 -10.25 -6.80 -8.20
CA PRO A 100 -9.14 -6.88 -9.14
C PRO A 100 -8.28 -5.59 -9.15
N ASP A 101 -6.97 -5.72 -9.37
CA ASP A 101 -6.02 -4.59 -9.37
C ASP A 101 -6.36 -3.49 -10.39
N GLY A 102 -7.04 -3.86 -11.47
CA GLY A 102 -7.50 -2.97 -12.53
C GLY A 102 -8.74 -2.14 -12.17
N GLU A 103 -9.41 -2.44 -11.06
CA GLU A 103 -10.61 -1.73 -10.64
C GLU A 103 -10.30 -0.33 -10.12
N ASN A 104 -11.31 0.53 -10.21
CA ASN A 104 -11.27 1.87 -9.65
C ASN A 104 -11.89 1.91 -8.26
N LEU A 105 -11.26 2.67 -7.37
CA LEU A 105 -11.78 3.03 -6.06
C LEU A 105 -12.35 4.45 -6.13
N GLU A 106 -13.61 4.60 -5.76
CA GLU A 106 -14.26 5.88 -5.54
C GLU A 106 -14.00 6.30 -4.09
N ILE A 107 -13.24 7.38 -3.91
CA ILE A 107 -12.89 7.94 -2.62
C ILE A 107 -13.72 9.20 -2.39
N GLN A 108 -14.40 9.26 -1.25
CA GLN A 108 -15.17 10.41 -0.80
C GLN A 108 -14.65 10.88 0.55
N ILE A 109 -14.44 12.19 0.67
CA ILE A 109 -14.17 12.86 1.93
C ILE A 109 -15.48 13.47 2.42
N ILE A 110 -15.93 13.02 3.59
CA ILE A 110 -17.22 13.41 4.14
C ILE A 110 -16.98 14.20 5.42
N HIS A 111 -17.62 15.36 5.53
CA HIS A 111 -17.62 16.12 6.77
C HIS A 111 -18.48 15.43 7.82
N ALA A 112 -17.91 15.02 8.95
CA ALA A 112 -18.56 14.08 9.85
C ALA A 112 -19.81 14.65 10.54
N ARG A 113 -19.82 15.96 10.86
CA ARG A 113 -20.97 16.62 11.51
C ARG A 113 -22.17 16.73 10.57
N THR A 114 -21.95 17.07 9.30
CA THR A 114 -23.05 17.37 8.36
C THR A 114 -23.38 16.22 7.42
N GLY A 115 -22.49 15.23 7.29
CA GLY A 115 -22.61 14.15 6.32
C GLY A 115 -22.38 14.59 4.87
N TYR A 116 -21.93 15.83 4.64
CA TYR A 116 -21.71 16.34 3.29
C TYR A 116 -20.46 15.72 2.66
N ILE A 117 -20.60 15.29 1.40
CA ILE A 117 -19.47 14.90 0.57
C ILE A 117 -18.76 16.19 0.14
N ILE A 118 -17.59 16.43 0.72
CA ILE A 118 -16.80 17.64 0.49
C ILE A 118 -15.99 17.49 -0.80
N SER A 119 -15.41 16.31 -1.02
CA SER A 119 -14.62 16.03 -2.20
C SER A 119 -14.79 14.58 -2.60
N HIS A 120 -14.73 14.32 -3.90
CA HIS A 120 -14.73 12.98 -4.47
C HIS A 120 -13.56 12.84 -5.44
N LYS A 121 -12.98 11.64 -5.53
CA LYS A 121 -11.95 11.31 -6.52
C LYS A 121 -11.95 9.83 -6.81
N THR A 122 -11.71 9.48 -8.06
CA THR A 122 -11.54 8.10 -8.50
C THR A 122 -10.06 7.82 -8.70
N VAL A 123 -9.56 6.70 -8.16
CA VAL A 123 -8.19 6.24 -8.35
C VAL A 123 -8.16 4.76 -8.71
N ALA A 124 -7.25 4.35 -9.58
CA ALA A 124 -7.07 2.93 -9.89
C ALA A 124 -6.46 2.21 -8.68
N LYS A 125 -6.99 1.04 -8.30
CA LYS A 125 -6.53 0.26 -7.14
C LYS A 125 -5.04 -0.06 -7.23
N LYS A 126 -4.54 -0.39 -8.43
CA LYS A 126 -3.11 -0.63 -8.68
C LYS A 126 -2.20 0.49 -8.20
N LEU A 127 -2.65 1.75 -8.18
CA LEU A 127 -1.84 2.90 -7.73
C LEU A 127 -1.60 2.88 -6.23
N ILE A 128 -2.54 2.34 -5.45
CA ILE A 128 -2.43 2.25 -3.99
C ILE A 128 -1.56 1.05 -3.59
N MET A 129 -1.55 0.04 -4.44
CA MET A 129 -0.72 -1.15 -4.27
C MET A 129 0.70 -0.98 -4.82
N ASP A 130 1.05 0.21 -5.32
CA ASP A 130 2.27 0.39 -6.09
C ASP A 130 3.51 0.44 -5.19
N LYS A 131 3.99 -0.77 -4.93
CA LYS A 131 5.38 -1.22 -4.96
C LYS A 131 6.40 -0.12 -4.67
N PRO A 132 6.76 0.12 -3.39
CA PRO A 132 8.12 0.55 -3.13
C PRO A 132 9.01 -0.60 -3.60
N TYR A 133 9.44 -0.56 -4.87
CA TYR A 133 10.54 -1.35 -5.37
C TYR A 133 11.75 -0.88 -4.57
N VAL A 134 12.00 -1.52 -3.44
CA VAL A 134 13.27 -1.43 -2.76
C VAL A 134 14.09 -2.55 -3.39
N PRO A 135 14.99 -2.26 -4.36
CA PRO A 135 15.94 -3.26 -4.80
C PRO A 135 16.84 -3.55 -3.61
N VAL A 136 16.46 -4.51 -2.78
CA VAL A 136 17.39 -5.07 -1.81
C VAL A 136 18.33 -5.92 -2.64
N LYS A 137 19.53 -5.41 -2.87
CA LYS A 137 20.64 -6.23 -3.35
C LYS A 137 20.96 -7.25 -2.26
N ILE A 138 20.24 -8.37 -2.24
CA ILE A 138 20.61 -9.57 -1.46
C ILE A 138 21.66 -10.37 -2.26
N SER A 139 22.50 -9.67 -3.04
CA SER A 139 23.52 -10.28 -3.89
C SER A 139 24.82 -10.59 -3.13
N LYS A 140 24.76 -10.75 -1.81
CA LYS A 140 25.90 -11.12 -0.96
C LYS A 140 25.62 -12.27 0.02
N LEU A 141 24.43 -12.86 0.00
CA LEU A 141 24.02 -13.91 0.96
C LEU A 141 23.60 -15.23 0.31
N ALA A 142 23.60 -15.32 -1.03
CA ALA A 142 23.36 -16.59 -1.70
C ALA A 142 24.43 -17.59 -1.25
N ILE A 143 23.99 -18.62 -0.54
CA ILE A 143 24.87 -19.72 -0.16
C ILE A 143 25.10 -20.53 -1.43
N GLU A 144 26.36 -20.79 -1.77
CA GLU A 144 26.66 -21.74 -2.84
C GLU A 144 26.15 -23.11 -2.40
N VAL A 145 25.05 -23.52 -3.02
CA VAL A 145 24.43 -24.82 -2.83
C VAL A 145 24.58 -25.59 -4.12
N ASP A 146 25.11 -26.81 -4.04
CA ASP A 146 25.51 -27.58 -5.22
C ASP A 146 24.36 -27.88 -6.19
N ILE A 147 23.11 -27.85 -5.73
CA ILE A 147 21.93 -28.10 -6.56
C ILE A 147 21.30 -26.82 -7.16
N VAL A 148 21.79 -25.63 -6.78
CA VAL A 148 21.24 -24.34 -7.21
C VAL A 148 22.14 -23.71 -8.27
N GLU A 149 21.58 -23.47 -9.46
CA GLU A 149 22.24 -22.71 -10.53
C GLU A 149 22.16 -21.20 -10.27
N LYS A 150 21.00 -20.74 -9.77
CA LYS A 150 20.76 -19.31 -9.54
C LYS A 150 19.72 -19.09 -8.45
N VAL A 151 19.99 -18.14 -7.56
CA VAL A 151 19.00 -17.55 -6.67
C VAL A 151 19.09 -16.02 -6.75
N VAL A 152 17.95 -15.37 -6.96
CA VAL A 152 17.82 -13.91 -7.00
C VAL A 152 16.50 -13.50 -6.38
N ILE A 153 16.52 -12.48 -5.52
CA ILE A 153 15.32 -11.72 -5.17
C ILE A 153 15.30 -10.49 -6.07
N ASP A 154 14.32 -10.43 -6.97
CA ASP A 154 14.18 -9.33 -7.95
C ASP A 154 12.93 -8.49 -7.73
N GLN A 155 12.04 -8.90 -6.81
CA GLN A 155 10.85 -8.15 -6.41
C GLN A 155 10.80 -8.09 -4.89
N LEU A 156 10.75 -6.88 -4.36
CA LEU A 156 10.43 -6.64 -2.97
C LEU A 156 9.56 -5.40 -2.88
N TYR A 157 8.38 -5.54 -2.31
CA TYR A 157 7.52 -4.40 -2.05
C TYR A 157 6.68 -4.56 -0.79
N LEU A 158 6.24 -3.43 -0.22
CA LEU A 158 5.31 -3.40 0.90
C LEU A 158 3.88 -3.41 0.38
N ASP A 159 3.09 -4.36 0.87
CA ASP A 159 1.64 -4.33 0.77
C ASP A 159 1.09 -3.50 1.94
N LEU A 160 0.86 -2.21 1.65
CA LEU A 160 0.33 -1.25 2.64
C LEU A 160 -1.08 -1.60 3.10
N LEU A 161 -1.83 -2.39 2.32
CA LEU A 161 -3.21 -2.76 2.63
C LEU A 161 -3.29 -4.02 3.51
N LYS A 162 -2.31 -4.91 3.44
CA LYS A 162 -2.19 -6.10 4.29
C LYS A 162 -1.30 -5.86 5.52
N GLY A 163 -1.45 -4.71 6.16
CA GLY A 163 -0.71 -4.38 7.40
C GLY A 163 0.77 -4.06 7.18
N SER A 164 1.13 -3.50 6.01
CA SER A 164 2.53 -3.18 5.65
C SER A 164 3.45 -4.40 5.64
N LYS A 165 2.92 -5.57 5.27
CA LYS A 165 3.73 -6.79 5.10
C LYS A 165 4.42 -6.79 3.74
N LEU A 166 5.57 -7.43 3.65
CA LEU A 166 6.34 -7.53 2.42
C LEU A 166 5.75 -8.59 1.49
N VAL A 167 5.80 -8.31 0.20
CA VAL A 167 5.72 -9.30 -0.87
C VAL A 167 7.12 -9.48 -1.44
N VAL A 168 7.59 -10.71 -1.42
CA VAL A 168 8.92 -11.10 -1.89
C VAL A 168 8.74 -11.95 -3.14
N GLY A 169 9.42 -11.57 -4.22
CA GLY A 169 9.46 -12.32 -5.46
C GLY A 169 10.88 -12.42 -5.99
N GLY A 170 11.12 -13.48 -6.73
CA GLY A 170 12.45 -13.79 -7.20
C GLY A 170 12.47 -15.00 -8.11
N VAL A 171 13.66 -15.51 -8.33
CA VAL A 171 13.92 -16.66 -9.18
C VAL A 171 14.87 -17.61 -8.46
N VAL A 172 14.51 -18.88 -8.43
CA VAL A 172 15.37 -19.99 -8.02
C VAL A 172 15.45 -20.96 -9.18
N VAL A 173 16.62 -21.09 -9.80
CA VAL A 173 16.92 -22.05 -10.87
C VAL A 173 17.77 -23.16 -10.28
N LEU A 174 17.34 -24.40 -10.41
CA LEU A 174 18.14 -25.58 -10.07
C LEU A 174 19.09 -25.93 -11.21
N LYS A 175 20.17 -26.64 -10.92
CA LYS A 175 21.07 -27.15 -11.96
C LYS A 175 20.34 -28.17 -12.86
N PRO A 176 20.68 -28.25 -14.17
CA PRO A 176 19.98 -29.12 -15.13
C PRO A 176 19.94 -30.60 -14.74
N GLU A 177 20.97 -31.09 -14.06
CA GLU A 177 21.11 -32.48 -13.62
C GLU A 177 20.20 -32.86 -12.44
N VAL A 178 19.60 -31.88 -11.76
CA VAL A 178 18.71 -32.14 -10.62
C VAL A 178 17.41 -32.77 -11.12
N LYS A 179 17.18 -34.03 -10.74
CA LYS A 179 15.96 -34.79 -11.06
C LYS A 179 14.99 -34.89 -9.88
N GLU A 180 15.45 -34.56 -8.68
CA GLU A 180 14.60 -34.59 -7.49
C GLU A 180 13.67 -33.39 -7.45
N GLU A 181 12.45 -33.60 -6.96
CA GLU A 181 11.49 -32.52 -6.74
C GLU A 181 11.78 -31.81 -5.42
N TYR A 182 11.82 -30.48 -5.48
CA TYR A 182 11.97 -29.61 -4.32
C TYR A 182 10.76 -28.70 -4.18
N ARG A 183 10.49 -28.29 -2.94
CA ARG A 183 9.59 -27.17 -2.65
C ARG A 183 10.38 -26.00 -2.08
N LEU A 184 9.97 -24.80 -2.44
CA LEU A 184 10.55 -23.59 -1.88
C LEU A 184 9.79 -23.22 -0.60
N LEU A 185 10.54 -22.85 0.44
CA LEU A 185 10.00 -22.36 1.71
C LEU A 185 10.63 -21.02 2.02
N LEU A 186 9.87 -20.12 2.64
CA LEU A 186 10.37 -18.86 3.18
C LEU A 186 10.13 -18.86 4.68
N GLU A 187 11.17 -18.62 5.47
CA GLU A 187 11.08 -18.39 6.91
C GLU A 187 11.28 -16.91 7.19
N ASP A 188 10.41 -16.34 8.03
CA ASP A 188 10.46 -14.96 8.46
C ASP A 188 10.25 -14.84 9.97
N ALA A 189 10.00 -13.62 10.47
CA ALA A 189 9.82 -13.40 11.91
C ALA A 189 8.61 -14.15 12.52
N GLU A 190 7.59 -14.48 11.70
CA GLU A 190 6.36 -15.17 12.09
C GLU A 190 6.43 -16.69 11.87
N GLY A 191 7.45 -17.19 11.16
CA GLY A 191 7.69 -18.61 10.94
C GLY A 191 7.79 -18.98 9.46
N ILE A 192 7.43 -20.22 9.12
CA ILE A 192 7.55 -20.74 7.75
C ILE A 192 6.27 -20.45 6.96
N LYS A 193 6.45 -19.86 5.77
CA LYS A 193 5.40 -19.56 4.82
C LYS A 193 5.51 -20.44 3.57
N GLU A 194 4.36 -20.73 3.00
CA GLU A 194 4.26 -21.41 1.71
C GLU A 194 4.66 -20.44 0.59
N VAL A 195 5.46 -20.95 -0.35
CA VAL A 195 5.96 -20.18 -1.48
C VAL A 195 5.32 -20.68 -2.75
N GLN A 196 4.71 -19.77 -3.50
CA GLN A 196 4.26 -20.08 -4.86
C GLN A 196 5.50 -20.09 -5.76
N TRP A 197 6.01 -21.29 -6.05
CA TRP A 197 7.11 -21.51 -6.98
C TRP A 197 6.61 -22.24 -8.23
N GLY A 198 7.40 -22.24 -9.32
CA GLY A 198 6.94 -22.76 -10.61
C GLY A 198 6.32 -21.70 -11.52
N LEU A 199 6.44 -20.40 -11.19
CA LEU A 199 5.88 -19.34 -12.01
C LEU A 199 6.73 -19.11 -13.27
N PRO A 200 6.14 -18.69 -14.40
CA PRO A 200 6.87 -18.44 -15.64
C PRO A 200 8.00 -17.41 -15.46
N SER A 201 9.16 -17.72 -16.02
CA SER A 201 10.35 -16.88 -16.04
C SER A 201 10.97 -16.75 -17.44
N PRO A 202 10.29 -16.04 -18.38
CA PRO A 202 10.73 -15.97 -19.79
C PRO A 202 12.17 -15.47 -19.97
N GLY A 203 12.58 -14.48 -19.16
CA GLY A 203 13.95 -13.98 -19.19
C GLY A 203 15.00 -15.04 -18.87
N TYR A 204 14.74 -15.86 -17.84
CA TYR A 204 15.65 -16.95 -17.46
C TYR A 204 15.58 -18.13 -18.42
N ALA A 205 14.41 -18.42 -19.01
CA ALA A 205 14.27 -19.41 -20.08
C ALA A 205 15.20 -19.08 -21.27
N ASN A 206 15.29 -17.80 -21.64
CA ASN A 206 16.16 -17.36 -22.72
C ASN A 206 17.65 -17.34 -22.34
N MET A 207 17.97 -17.05 -21.07
CA MET A 207 19.36 -17.05 -20.59
C MET A 207 19.93 -18.46 -20.39
N TYR A 208 19.07 -19.43 -20.06
CA TYR A 208 19.45 -20.83 -19.79
C TYR A 208 18.56 -21.78 -20.62
N PRO A 209 18.68 -21.78 -21.96
CA PRO A 209 17.77 -22.50 -22.86
C PRO A 209 17.79 -24.02 -22.66
N ASP A 210 18.94 -24.58 -22.27
CA ASP A 210 19.12 -26.03 -22.06
C ASP A 210 18.75 -26.47 -20.63
N ASN A 211 18.40 -25.54 -19.74
CA ASN A 211 18.04 -25.85 -18.37
C ASN A 211 16.50 -26.01 -18.24
N PRO A 212 15.99 -27.23 -17.98
CA PRO A 212 14.55 -27.48 -17.87
C PRO A 212 13.88 -26.71 -16.72
N HIS A 213 14.67 -26.36 -15.69
CA HIS A 213 14.18 -25.64 -14.50
C HIS A 213 14.06 -24.14 -14.75
N ALA A 214 14.68 -23.58 -15.78
CA ALA A 214 14.76 -22.14 -16.00
C ALA A 214 13.46 -21.50 -16.52
N LYS A 215 12.57 -22.27 -17.16
CA LYS A 215 11.32 -21.76 -17.75
C LYS A 215 10.28 -21.36 -16.68
N ASN A 216 10.26 -22.08 -15.56
CA ASN A 216 9.28 -21.93 -14.48
C ASN A 216 9.99 -21.75 -13.13
N ALA A 217 11.02 -20.90 -13.09
CA ALA A 217 11.87 -20.74 -11.92
C ALA A 217 11.40 -19.63 -10.96
N ARG A 218 10.38 -18.85 -11.34
CA ARG A 218 9.95 -17.68 -10.57
C ARG A 218 9.13 -18.09 -9.36
N PHE A 219 9.32 -17.35 -8.27
CA PHE A 219 8.54 -17.51 -7.06
C PHE A 219 7.94 -16.20 -6.57
N LYS A 220 6.88 -16.33 -5.76
CA LYS A 220 6.23 -15.23 -5.03
C LYS A 220 5.80 -15.70 -3.64
N VAL A 221 6.00 -14.83 -2.65
CA VAL A 221 5.53 -15.01 -1.27
C VAL A 221 4.91 -13.70 -0.80
N GLU A 222 3.71 -13.78 -0.24
CA GLU A 222 3.01 -12.63 0.32
C GLU A 222 3.01 -12.67 1.86
N GLY A 223 2.85 -11.51 2.48
CA GLY A 223 2.67 -11.41 3.92
C GLY A 223 3.94 -11.68 4.72
N VAL A 224 5.11 -11.35 4.16
CA VAL A 224 6.44 -11.55 4.77
C VAL A 224 6.73 -10.43 5.79
N VAL A 225 7.26 -10.80 6.95
CA VAL A 225 7.60 -9.92 8.07
C VAL A 225 9.10 -10.01 8.34
N ALA A 226 9.82 -8.94 8.02
CA ALA A 226 11.24 -8.79 8.35
C ALA A 226 11.40 -8.03 9.67
N THR A 227 12.31 -8.50 10.51
CA THR A 227 12.76 -7.79 11.72
C THR A 227 14.28 -7.80 11.77
N GLU A 228 14.89 -6.88 12.51
CA GLU A 228 16.35 -6.86 12.66
C GLU A 228 16.90 -8.15 13.29
N GLU A 229 16.13 -8.78 14.18
CA GLU A 229 16.52 -9.99 14.91
C GLU A 229 16.30 -11.29 14.12
N LYS A 230 15.35 -11.31 13.18
CA LYS A 230 14.99 -12.48 12.37
C LYS A 230 15.03 -12.14 10.88
N PRO A 231 16.17 -12.39 10.20
CA PRO A 231 16.27 -12.20 8.76
C PRO A 231 15.39 -13.21 8.01
N ILE A 232 14.95 -12.81 6.82
CA ILE A 232 14.23 -13.69 5.90
C ILE A 232 15.20 -14.76 5.39
N ARG A 233 14.76 -16.01 5.37
CA ARG A 233 15.52 -17.16 4.85
C ARG A 233 14.73 -17.93 3.82
N LEU A 234 15.39 -18.42 2.78
CA LEU A 234 14.82 -19.32 1.78
C LEU A 234 15.42 -20.71 1.91
N TYR A 235 14.56 -21.73 1.83
CA TYR A 235 14.98 -23.12 1.88
C TYR A 235 14.41 -23.92 0.71
N LEU A 236 15.20 -24.86 0.21
CA LEU A 236 14.71 -25.97 -0.58
C LEU A 236 14.38 -27.13 0.37
N LYS A 237 13.14 -27.63 0.29
CA LYS A 237 12.70 -28.82 1.01
C LYS A 237 12.60 -30.00 0.05
N ASN A 238 13.34 -31.07 0.33
CA ASN A 238 13.26 -32.30 -0.44
C ASN A 238 12.06 -33.17 -0.01
N LYS A 239 11.86 -34.31 -0.68
CA LYS A 239 10.78 -35.26 -0.36
C LYS A 239 10.90 -35.92 1.02
N ASN A 240 12.12 -36.03 1.56
CA ASN A 240 12.39 -36.60 2.88
C ASN A 240 12.11 -35.61 4.02
N GLY A 241 11.94 -34.33 3.67
CA GLY A 241 11.66 -33.25 4.60
C GLY A 241 12.89 -32.46 5.03
N ASP A 242 14.08 -32.81 4.52
CA ASP A 242 15.32 -32.07 4.76
C ASP A 242 15.22 -30.68 4.15
N LYS A 243 15.73 -29.68 4.87
CA LYS A 243 15.75 -28.28 4.44
C LYS A 243 17.18 -27.85 4.15
N ILE A 244 17.39 -27.31 2.96
CA ILE A 244 18.66 -26.77 2.50
C ILE A 244 18.51 -25.26 2.41
N LEU A 245 19.25 -24.51 3.22
CA LEU A 245 19.24 -23.04 3.20
C LEU A 245 19.91 -22.55 1.91
N ILE A 246 19.25 -21.66 1.18
CA ILE A 246 19.75 -21.11 -0.10
C ILE A 246 19.89 -19.58 -0.08
N LEU A 247 19.24 -18.89 0.86
CA LEU A 247 19.32 -17.44 1.08
C LEU A 247 18.96 -17.09 2.52
#